data_AF-A0A5D3ANC1-F1
#
_entry.id   AF-A0A5D3ANC1-F1
#
_cell.length_a   1.000
_cell.length_b   1.000
_cell.length_c   1.000
_cell.angle_alpha   90.00
_cell.angle_beta   90.00
_cell.angle_gamma   90.00
#
_symmetry.space_group_name_H-M   'P 1'
#
loop_
_entity.id
_entity.type
_entity.pdbx_description
1 polymer ?
#
loop_
_entity_poly.entity_id
_entity_poly.type
_entity_poly.pdbx_seq_one_letter_code
_entity_poly.pdbx_strand_id
1 'polypeptide(L)'
;MSSHPPQTLLKALLKTTADDIIPLTAPAVAAGCKVFGAAILRKDDLSLVIAGTNQETESPLLHGEISCIQNFYALPKDKRPDAKDCLSGITWSGFDNIHFLFTYEDTRDAFSIPHDIKILEEVFRVPSLSPHEDSSQLAQRPLYNKTNHFFSAFSIADLMADVPQGERAEWEAKVKAVRDQYNALT
;
A
#
# COMPACT_ATOMS: atom_id res chain seq x y z
N MET A 1 8.28 14.77 -0.98
CA MET A 1 7.61 15.07 0.30
C MET A 1 6.25 15.64 0.00
N SER A 2 5.20 15.16 0.65
CA SER A 2 3.88 15.77 0.61
C SER A 2 3.91 17.17 1.27
N SER A 3 3.05 18.08 0.82
CA SER A 3 2.84 19.39 1.44
C SER A 3 1.96 19.34 2.70
N HIS A 4 1.31 18.20 2.95
CA HIS A 4 0.36 18.01 4.05
C HIS A 4 1.05 17.61 5.36
N PRO A 5 0.62 18.15 6.53
CA PRO A 5 1.03 17.65 7.84
C PRO A 5 0.76 16.14 8.02
N PRO A 6 1.57 15.42 8.82
CA PRO A 6 1.41 13.98 8.98
C PRO A 6 0.03 13.60 9.55
N GLN A 7 -0.55 14.41 10.44
CA GLN A 7 -1.93 14.22 10.92
C GLN A 7 -2.99 14.33 9.82
N THR A 8 -2.78 15.20 8.83
CA THR A 8 -3.71 15.39 7.70
C THR A 8 -3.65 14.19 6.77
N LEU A 9 -2.44 13.68 6.49
CA LEU A 9 -2.24 12.42 5.76
C LEU A 9 -2.86 11.24 6.49
N LEU A 10 -2.54 11.04 7.77
CA LEU A 10 -3.13 9.98 8.61
C LEU A 10 -4.66 10.04 8.63
N LYS A 11 -5.24 11.25 8.76
CA LYS A 11 -6.71 11.43 8.72
C LYS A 11 -7.31 10.95 7.41
N ALA A 12 -6.74 11.37 6.27
CA ALA A 12 -7.24 10.99 4.96
C ALA A 12 -7.08 9.48 4.70
N LEU A 13 -5.88 8.95 4.93
CA LEU A 13 -5.55 7.54 4.69
C LEU A 13 -6.42 6.61 5.55
N LEU A 14 -6.54 6.87 6.85
CA LEU A 14 -7.36 6.05 7.76
C LEU A 14 -8.85 6.14 7.43
N LYS A 15 -9.36 7.34 7.09
CA LYS A 15 -10.75 7.52 6.66
C LYS A 15 -11.01 6.74 5.36
N THR A 16 -10.15 6.88 4.35
CA THR A 16 -10.31 6.17 3.08
C THR A 16 -10.17 4.65 3.23
N THR A 17 -9.32 4.16 4.14
CA THR A 17 -9.31 2.72 4.47
C THR A 17 -10.65 2.27 5.06
N ALA A 18 -11.21 2.99 6.03
CA ALA A 18 -12.44 2.61 6.73
C ALA A 18 -13.72 2.77 5.88
N ASP A 19 -13.86 3.90 5.20
CA ASP A 19 -15.11 4.28 4.53
C ASP A 19 -15.18 3.82 3.06
N ASP A 20 -14.02 3.63 2.41
CA ASP A 20 -13.95 3.41 0.96
C ASP A 20 -13.29 2.06 0.58
N ILE A 21 -12.22 1.63 1.26
CA ILE A 21 -11.52 0.36 0.93
C ILE A 21 -12.17 -0.85 1.62
N ILE A 22 -12.40 -0.80 2.94
CA ILE A 22 -12.98 -1.93 3.71
C ILE A 22 -14.35 -2.36 3.14
N PRO A 23 -15.30 -1.46 2.80
CA PRO A 23 -16.59 -1.86 2.22
C PRO A 23 -16.52 -2.52 0.85
N LEU A 24 -15.47 -2.22 0.06
CA LEU A 24 -15.20 -2.93 -1.21
C LEU A 24 -14.50 -4.27 -0.98
N THR A 25 -13.62 -4.35 0.01
CA THR A 25 -12.80 -5.55 0.28
C THR A 25 -13.62 -6.65 0.97
N ALA A 26 -14.52 -6.31 1.89
CA ALA A 26 -15.36 -7.28 2.61
C ALA A 26 -16.13 -8.27 1.70
N PRO A 27 -16.88 -7.85 0.65
CA PRO A 27 -17.56 -8.79 -0.25
C PRO A 27 -16.58 -9.58 -1.14
N ALA A 28 -15.42 -9.02 -1.50
CA ALA A 28 -14.41 -9.73 -2.29
C ALA A 28 -13.74 -10.87 -1.49
N VAL A 29 -13.48 -10.65 -0.20
CA VAL A 29 -12.97 -11.70 0.70
C VAL A 29 -14.03 -12.76 0.98
N ALA A 30 -15.30 -12.36 1.15
CA ALA A 30 -16.42 -13.30 1.23
C ALA A 30 -16.61 -14.14 -0.07
N ALA A 31 -16.11 -13.66 -1.21
CA ALA A 31 -16.05 -14.37 -2.49
C ALA A 31 -14.73 -15.16 -2.70
N GLY A 32 -13.82 -15.19 -1.72
CA GLY A 32 -12.60 -16.00 -1.73
C GLY A 32 -11.31 -15.28 -2.16
N CYS A 33 -11.30 -13.95 -2.25
CA CYS A 33 -10.08 -13.17 -2.52
C CYS A 33 -9.28 -12.88 -1.23
N LYS A 34 -7.96 -12.68 -1.32
CA LYS A 34 -7.17 -12.09 -0.22
C LYS A 34 -7.68 -10.71 0.19
N VAL A 35 -7.45 -10.37 1.46
CA VAL A 35 -7.81 -9.10 2.10
C VAL A 35 -6.88 -7.93 1.67
N PHE A 36 -6.86 -7.61 0.38
CA PHE A 36 -6.05 -6.50 -0.15
C PHE A 36 -6.87 -5.52 -0.96
N GLY A 37 -6.76 -4.24 -0.65
CA GLY A 37 -7.42 -3.16 -1.36
C GLY A 37 -6.59 -1.87 -1.33
N ALA A 38 -6.83 -0.99 -2.29
CA ALA A 38 -6.06 0.21 -2.53
C ALA A 38 -6.95 1.39 -2.94
N ALA A 39 -6.43 2.61 -2.78
CA ALA A 39 -7.10 3.83 -3.20
C ALA A 39 -6.10 4.81 -3.83
N ILE A 40 -6.60 5.62 -4.76
CA ILE A 40 -5.87 6.71 -5.41
C ILE A 40 -6.51 8.02 -4.95
N LEU A 41 -5.69 8.87 -4.32
CA LEU A 41 -6.10 10.16 -3.75
C LEU A 41 -5.40 11.30 -4.48
N ARG A 42 -6.05 12.46 -4.60
CA ARG A 42 -5.41 13.68 -5.12
C ARG A 42 -4.36 14.19 -4.16
N LYS A 43 -3.22 14.62 -4.69
CA LYS A 43 -2.09 15.15 -3.91
C LYS A 43 -2.38 16.48 -3.23
N ASP A 44 -3.17 17.34 -3.88
CA ASP A 44 -3.42 18.71 -3.42
C ASP A 44 -4.39 18.79 -2.23
N ASP A 45 -5.45 17.97 -2.22
CA ASP A 45 -6.55 18.05 -1.25
C ASP A 45 -6.87 16.71 -0.52
N LEU A 46 -6.17 15.63 -0.87
CA LEU A 46 -6.39 14.26 -0.38
C LEU A 46 -7.82 13.73 -0.63
N SER A 47 -8.54 14.26 -1.63
CA SER A 47 -9.82 13.70 -2.07
C SER A 47 -9.63 12.37 -2.80
N LEU A 48 -10.56 11.43 -2.58
CA LEU A 48 -10.57 10.15 -3.28
C LEU A 48 -10.86 10.35 -4.78
N VAL A 49 -10.04 9.74 -5.64
CA VAL A 49 -10.28 9.65 -7.08
C VAL A 49 -10.98 8.34 -7.42
N ILE A 50 -10.47 7.22 -6.89
CA ILE A 50 -11.04 5.88 -7.06
C ILE A 50 -10.46 4.91 -6.02
N ALA A 51 -11.19 3.86 -5.70
CA ALA A 51 -10.74 2.73 -4.88
C ALA A 51 -10.89 1.40 -5.63
N GLY A 52 -10.19 0.36 -5.16
CA GLY A 52 -10.24 -0.98 -5.72
C GLY A 52 -9.85 -2.05 -4.70
N THR A 53 -10.23 -3.30 -4.99
CA THR A 53 -9.97 -4.47 -4.15
C THR A 53 -9.36 -5.61 -4.99
N ASN A 54 -8.75 -6.57 -4.33
CA ASN A 54 -8.26 -7.81 -4.92
C ASN A 54 -9.44 -8.56 -5.58
N GLN A 55 -9.21 -9.05 -6.80
CA GLN A 55 -10.12 -9.83 -7.65
C GLN A 55 -9.35 -11.06 -8.19
N GLU A 56 -8.45 -11.64 -7.38
CA GLU A 56 -7.50 -12.67 -7.83
C GLU A 56 -8.15 -13.99 -8.23
N THR A 57 -9.41 -14.20 -7.81
CA THR A 57 -10.28 -15.29 -8.23
C THR A 57 -10.72 -15.18 -9.70
N GLU A 58 -10.72 -13.98 -10.29
CA GLU A 58 -10.87 -13.77 -11.74
C GLU A 58 -9.55 -13.94 -12.48
N SER A 59 -8.45 -13.44 -11.90
CA SER A 59 -7.09 -13.60 -12.43
C SER A 59 -6.05 -13.28 -11.36
N PRO A 60 -5.02 -14.12 -11.13
CA PRO A 60 -4.03 -13.93 -10.06
C PRO A 60 -3.13 -12.69 -10.21
N LEU A 61 -3.31 -11.89 -11.27
CA LEU A 61 -2.67 -10.59 -11.46
C LEU A 61 -3.50 -9.43 -10.87
N LEU A 62 -4.77 -9.64 -10.52
CA LEU A 62 -5.69 -8.61 -10.07
C LEU A 62 -5.63 -8.41 -8.54
N HIS A 63 -4.44 -8.11 -8.03
CA HIS A 63 -4.29 -7.62 -6.66
C HIS A 63 -5.03 -6.28 -6.45
N GLY A 64 -5.22 -5.87 -5.19
CA GLY A 64 -5.96 -4.65 -4.84
C GLY A 64 -5.40 -3.38 -5.48
N GLU A 65 -4.07 -3.26 -5.53
CA GLU A 65 -3.39 -2.19 -6.26
C GLU A 65 -3.69 -2.26 -7.76
N ILE A 66 -3.53 -3.41 -8.41
CA ILE A 66 -3.71 -3.59 -9.86
C ILE A 66 -5.16 -3.31 -10.30
N SER A 67 -6.15 -3.82 -9.56
CA SER A 67 -7.56 -3.50 -9.77
C SER A 67 -7.82 -1.99 -9.68
N CYS A 68 -7.23 -1.32 -8.69
CA CYS A 68 -7.36 0.13 -8.53
C CYS A 68 -6.73 0.91 -9.71
N ILE A 69 -5.62 0.44 -10.30
CA ILE A 69 -5.08 0.99 -11.56
C ILE A 69 -6.11 0.89 -12.68
N GLN A 70 -6.67 -0.29 -12.88
CA GLN A 70 -7.53 -0.56 -14.03
C GLN A 70 -8.80 0.28 -13.93
N ASN A 71 -9.37 0.40 -12.72
CA ASN A 71 -10.48 1.30 -12.42
C ASN A 71 -10.11 2.77 -12.71
N PHE A 72 -8.92 3.23 -12.31
CA PHE A 72 -8.43 4.59 -12.63
C PHE A 72 -8.29 4.80 -14.14
N TYR A 73 -7.67 3.87 -14.88
CA TYR A 73 -7.46 4.01 -16.32
C TYR A 73 -8.74 3.82 -17.15
N ALA A 74 -9.77 3.17 -16.61
CA ALA A 74 -11.12 3.13 -17.17
C ALA A 74 -11.89 4.46 -17.03
N LEU A 75 -11.45 5.38 -16.17
CA LEU A 75 -12.05 6.73 -16.08
C LEU A 75 -11.87 7.49 -17.41
N PRO A 76 -12.90 8.24 -17.86
CA PRO A 76 -12.79 9.14 -19.01
C PRO A 76 -11.59 10.08 -18.90
N LYS A 77 -10.85 10.25 -20.00
CA LYS A 77 -9.56 10.98 -20.02
C LYS A 77 -9.69 12.45 -19.61
N ASP A 78 -10.86 13.05 -19.80
CA ASP A 78 -11.25 14.40 -19.36
C ASP A 78 -11.49 14.52 -17.84
N LYS A 79 -11.73 13.40 -17.15
CA LYS A 79 -12.04 13.34 -15.70
C LYS A 79 -10.92 12.72 -14.87
N ARG A 80 -10.03 11.97 -15.52
CA ARG A 80 -8.88 11.32 -14.89
C ARG A 80 -7.74 12.33 -14.63
N PRO A 81 -7.22 12.42 -13.39
CA PRO A 81 -6.00 13.19 -13.09
C PRO A 81 -4.77 12.75 -13.91
N ASP A 82 -3.70 13.56 -13.90
CA ASP A 82 -2.41 13.10 -14.42
C ASP A 82 -1.92 11.91 -13.57
N ALA A 83 -1.41 10.88 -14.25
CA ALA A 83 -0.93 9.67 -13.63
C ALA A 83 0.46 9.82 -12.99
N LYS A 84 1.13 10.96 -13.20
CA LYS A 84 2.29 11.42 -12.41
C LYS A 84 1.99 11.57 -10.90
N ASP A 85 0.76 11.25 -10.50
CA ASP A 85 0.33 11.00 -9.14
C ASP A 85 -0.40 9.60 -8.98
N CYS A 86 0.16 8.46 -9.45
CA CYS A 86 -0.24 7.02 -9.20
C CYS A 86 0.96 6.00 -9.32
N LEU A 87 1.31 5.02 -8.44
CA LEU A 87 2.67 4.33 -8.39
C LEU A 87 2.78 2.78 -8.27
N SER A 88 3.64 2.14 -9.10
CA SER A 88 4.04 0.70 -9.35
C SER A 88 3.05 -0.46 -9.15
N GLY A 89 2.70 -1.30 -10.15
CA GLY A 89 3.03 -1.28 -11.59
C GLY A 89 2.53 -0.04 -12.34
N ILE A 90 1.72 0.74 -11.64
CA ILE A 90 1.47 2.16 -11.84
C ILE A 90 2.75 3.05 -11.86
N THR A 91 4.00 2.56 -11.93
CA THR A 91 5.20 3.43 -12.18
C THR A 91 5.46 3.58 -13.67
N TRP A 92 4.84 2.69 -14.46
CA TRP A 92 4.45 2.97 -15.83
C TRP A 92 3.22 3.91 -15.90
N SER A 93 2.80 4.49 -14.78
CA SER A 93 1.75 5.51 -14.64
C SER A 93 2.28 6.82 -13.98
N GLY A 94 2.78 6.84 -12.73
CA GLY A 94 3.78 7.82 -12.24
C GLY A 94 3.81 8.54 -10.85
N PHE A 95 3.15 8.20 -9.71
CA PHE A 95 3.39 8.94 -8.43
C PHE A 95 4.88 8.76 -8.06
N ASP A 96 5.31 9.77 -7.34
CA ASP A 96 6.42 9.86 -6.42
C ASP A 96 6.12 9.42 -4.95
N ASN A 97 4.87 9.16 -4.53
CA ASN A 97 4.51 8.84 -3.13
C ASN A 97 3.59 7.59 -3.01
N ILE A 98 3.92 6.65 -2.12
CA ILE A 98 3.05 5.56 -1.65
C ILE A 98 2.83 5.67 -0.13
N HIS A 99 1.63 5.29 0.34
CA HIS A 99 1.33 5.07 1.76
C HIS A 99 0.70 3.69 1.99
N PHE A 100 1.12 2.96 3.03
CA PHE A 100 0.61 1.62 3.35
C PHE A 100 0.39 1.38 4.84
N LEU A 101 -0.72 0.71 5.18
CA LEU A 101 -1.15 0.45 6.57
C LEU A 101 -0.51 -0.79 7.21
N PHE A 102 -0.17 -1.80 6.40
CA PHE A 102 0.47 -3.04 6.82
C PHE A 102 1.80 -3.20 6.07
N THR A 103 2.88 -3.48 6.80
CA THR A 103 4.17 -3.87 6.23
C THR A 103 4.10 -5.31 5.70
N TYR A 104 5.03 -5.74 4.83
CA TYR A 104 5.07 -7.16 4.42
C TYR A 104 5.27 -8.07 5.64
N GLU A 105 6.06 -7.59 6.60
CA GLU A 105 6.34 -8.21 7.88
C GLU A 105 5.08 -8.39 8.75
N ASP A 106 4.14 -7.43 8.77
CA ASP A 106 2.81 -7.61 9.38
C ASP A 106 2.00 -8.67 8.63
N THR A 107 1.96 -8.58 7.29
CA THR A 107 1.08 -9.42 6.45
C THR A 107 1.51 -10.89 6.38
N ARG A 108 2.82 -11.18 6.53
CA ARG A 108 3.39 -12.54 6.49
C ARG A 108 2.65 -13.50 7.40
N ASP A 109 2.46 -13.08 8.64
CA ASP A 109 1.91 -13.91 9.71
C ASP A 109 0.39 -13.69 9.88
N ALA A 110 -0.13 -12.52 9.47
CA ALA A 110 -1.54 -12.18 9.60
C ALA A 110 -2.43 -12.69 8.45
N PHE A 111 -1.96 -12.63 7.19
CA PHE A 111 -2.81 -12.79 6.01
C PHE A 111 -2.46 -14.00 5.12
N SER A 112 -1.69 -14.96 5.65
CA SER A 112 -1.38 -16.24 5.00
C SER A 112 -0.75 -16.12 3.59
N ILE A 113 0.24 -15.22 3.44
CA ILE A 113 0.94 -14.96 2.16
C ILE A 113 2.39 -15.52 2.03
N PRO A 114 2.75 -16.71 2.57
CA PRO A 114 4.14 -17.17 2.51
C PRO A 114 4.64 -17.47 1.08
N HIS A 115 3.72 -17.71 0.13
CA HIS A 115 4.07 -17.87 -1.27
C HIS A 115 4.48 -16.55 -1.92
N ASP A 116 3.74 -15.48 -1.67
CA ASP A 116 3.94 -14.16 -2.28
C ASP A 116 5.28 -13.55 -1.80
N ILE A 117 5.60 -13.70 -0.51
CA ILE A 117 6.90 -13.31 0.05
C ILE A 117 8.04 -14.12 -0.55
N LYS A 118 7.84 -15.44 -0.75
CA LYS A 118 8.84 -16.27 -1.43
C LYS A 118 9.08 -15.82 -2.88
N ILE A 119 8.05 -15.38 -3.61
CA ILE A 119 8.22 -14.78 -4.94
C ILE A 119 9.08 -13.52 -4.86
N LEU A 120 8.85 -12.63 -3.89
CA LEU A 120 9.67 -11.43 -3.71
C LEU A 120 11.14 -11.76 -3.43
N GLU A 121 11.41 -12.77 -2.61
CA GLU A 121 12.77 -13.22 -2.29
C GLU A 121 13.47 -13.83 -3.51
N GLU A 122 12.87 -14.82 -4.16
CA GLU A 122 13.48 -15.55 -5.30
C GLU A 122 13.62 -14.66 -6.57
N VAL A 123 12.78 -13.63 -6.74
CA VAL A 123 12.81 -12.73 -7.91
C VAL A 123 13.67 -11.48 -7.69
N PHE A 124 13.63 -10.85 -6.51
CA PHE A 124 14.29 -9.55 -6.28
C PHE A 124 15.53 -9.61 -5.38
N ARG A 125 15.67 -10.61 -4.49
CA ARG A 125 16.86 -10.78 -3.63
C ARG A 125 17.96 -11.57 -4.34
N VAL A 126 18.23 -11.25 -5.61
CA VAL A 126 19.24 -11.94 -6.44
C VAL A 126 20.65 -11.71 -5.88
N PRO A 127 21.47 -12.76 -5.63
CA PRO A 127 22.85 -12.60 -5.18
C PRO A 127 23.67 -11.72 -6.12
N SER A 128 24.58 -10.91 -5.58
CA SER A 128 25.57 -10.22 -6.42
C SER A 128 26.67 -11.20 -6.86
N LEU A 129 27.39 -10.85 -7.93
CA LEU A 129 28.60 -11.57 -8.37
C LEU A 129 29.85 -11.16 -7.57
N SER A 130 29.69 -10.49 -6.43
CA SER A 130 30.79 -10.01 -5.61
C SER A 130 31.32 -11.11 -4.70
N PRO A 131 32.62 -11.40 -4.66
CA PRO A 131 33.21 -12.31 -3.67
C PRO A 131 33.22 -11.72 -2.25
N HIS A 132 32.65 -10.53 -2.06
CA HIS A 132 32.53 -9.83 -0.78
C HIS A 132 31.09 -9.77 -0.25
N GLU A 133 30.12 -10.40 -0.93
CA GLU A 133 28.77 -10.59 -0.39
C GLU A 133 28.62 -11.99 0.22
N ASP A 134 28.26 -12.06 1.50
CA ASP A 134 27.91 -13.30 2.20
C ASP A 134 26.39 -13.50 2.33
N SER A 135 25.98 -14.72 2.69
CA SER A 135 24.57 -15.10 2.81
C SER A 135 23.80 -14.33 3.90
N SER A 136 24.48 -13.77 4.90
CA SER A 136 23.88 -12.95 5.95
C SER A 136 23.58 -11.53 5.43
N GLN A 137 24.52 -10.94 4.69
CA GLN A 137 24.31 -9.66 4.01
C GLN A 137 23.19 -9.76 2.98
N LEU A 138 23.14 -10.86 2.21
CA LEU A 138 22.05 -11.13 1.27
C LEU A 138 20.70 -11.26 1.99
N ALA A 139 20.62 -12.05 3.08
CA ALA A 139 19.38 -12.23 3.85
C ALA A 139 18.89 -10.92 4.52
N GLN A 140 19.80 -10.04 4.93
CA GLN A 140 19.48 -8.72 5.47
C GLN A 140 19.01 -7.71 4.40
N ARG A 141 19.16 -8.02 3.11
CA ARG A 141 18.76 -7.10 2.04
C ARG A 141 17.23 -6.90 2.01
N PRO A 142 16.73 -5.64 1.99
CA PRO A 142 15.30 -5.36 1.81
C PRO A 142 14.75 -5.97 0.52
N LEU A 143 13.49 -6.41 0.56
CA LEU A 143 12.80 -7.03 -0.59
C LEU A 143 12.54 -6.04 -1.74
N TYR A 144 12.50 -4.75 -1.45
CA TYR A 144 12.31 -3.66 -2.42
C TYR A 144 12.97 -2.38 -1.91
N ASN A 145 13.30 -1.45 -2.82
CA ASN A 145 13.80 -0.14 -2.44
C ASN A 145 12.65 0.85 -2.20
N LYS A 146 12.38 1.15 -0.91
CA LYS A 146 11.37 2.15 -0.48
C LYS A 146 11.59 3.56 -1.05
N THR A 147 12.83 3.96 -1.37
CA THR A 147 13.15 5.33 -1.81
C THR A 147 14.13 5.32 -2.97
N ASN A 148 13.66 5.71 -4.15
CA ASN A 148 14.40 5.68 -5.41
C ASN A 148 14.06 6.90 -6.29
N HIS A 149 14.64 6.98 -7.49
CA HIS A 149 14.46 8.13 -8.39
C HIS A 149 13.00 8.34 -8.84
N PHE A 150 12.19 7.28 -8.86
CA PHE A 150 10.80 7.33 -9.30
C PHE A 150 9.84 7.54 -8.13
N PHE A 151 10.17 7.07 -6.92
CA PHE A 151 9.25 7.19 -5.77
C PHE A 151 9.87 7.11 -4.37
N SER A 152 9.07 7.52 -3.38
CA SER A 152 9.20 7.23 -1.95
C SER A 152 7.95 6.51 -1.43
N ALA A 153 8.13 5.46 -0.63
CA ALA A 153 7.05 4.66 -0.04
C ALA A 153 7.14 4.69 1.50
N PHE A 154 6.05 5.10 2.15
CA PHE A 154 5.99 5.34 3.59
C PHE A 154 4.94 4.44 4.25
N SER A 155 5.28 3.78 5.35
CA SER A 155 4.28 3.11 6.17
C SER A 155 3.49 4.12 7.01
N ILE A 156 2.33 3.71 7.53
CA ILE A 156 1.62 4.46 8.57
C ILE A 156 2.50 4.63 9.83
N ALA A 157 3.41 3.69 10.13
CA ALA A 157 4.36 3.84 11.23
C ALA A 157 5.40 4.95 10.99
N ASP A 158 5.84 5.14 9.75
CA ASP A 158 6.74 6.25 9.38
C ASP A 158 6.02 7.60 9.57
N LEU A 159 4.77 7.74 9.10
CA LEU A 159 3.95 8.94 9.35
C LEU A 159 3.71 9.19 10.84
N MET A 160 3.54 8.14 11.64
CA MET A 160 3.36 8.23 13.09
C MET A 160 4.62 8.70 13.84
N ALA A 161 5.80 8.49 13.27
CA ALA A 161 7.05 9.03 13.83
C ALA A 161 7.12 10.55 13.76
N ASP A 162 6.53 11.15 12.72
CA ASP A 162 6.46 12.61 12.49
C ASP A 162 5.31 13.29 13.25
N VAL A 163 4.35 12.54 13.81
CA VAL A 163 3.26 13.09 14.63
C VAL A 163 3.81 13.65 15.96
N PRO A 164 3.42 14.88 16.37
CA PRO A 164 3.79 15.48 17.66
C PRO A 164 3.46 14.58 18.85
N GLN A 165 4.40 14.47 19.80
CA GLN A 165 4.31 13.52 20.90
C GLN A 165 3.03 13.63 21.74
N GLY A 166 2.49 14.85 21.91
CA GLY A 166 1.24 15.08 22.64
C GLY A 166 -0.04 14.58 21.95
N GLU A 167 0.00 14.36 20.63
CA GLU A 167 -1.13 13.84 19.84
C GLU A 167 -1.00 12.34 19.56
N ARG A 168 0.20 11.77 19.69
CA ARG A 168 0.52 10.43 19.17
C ARG A 168 -0.41 9.33 19.69
N ALA A 169 -0.75 9.32 20.97
CA ALA A 169 -1.65 8.32 21.56
C ALA A 169 -3.07 8.35 20.97
N GLU A 170 -3.58 9.51 20.55
CA GLU A 170 -4.88 9.63 19.87
C GLU A 170 -4.81 9.01 18.46
N TRP A 171 -3.69 9.23 17.74
CA TRP A 171 -3.46 8.65 16.43
C TRP A 171 -3.16 7.14 16.49
N GLU A 172 -2.44 6.66 17.50
CA GLU A 172 -2.24 5.22 17.76
C GLU A 172 -3.58 4.50 17.95
N ALA A 173 -4.50 5.08 18.72
CA ALA A 173 -5.85 4.54 18.89
C ALA A 173 -6.66 4.50 17.58
N LYS A 174 -6.59 5.54 16.75
CA LYS A 174 -7.26 5.57 15.43
C LYS A 174 -6.65 4.55 14.46
N VAL A 175 -5.33 4.47 14.38
CA VAL A 175 -4.61 3.47 13.56
C VAL A 175 -5.01 2.07 14.00
N LYS A 176 -5.01 1.78 15.32
CA LYS A 176 -5.43 0.48 15.83
C LYS A 176 -6.89 0.18 15.45
N ALA A 177 -7.82 1.11 15.64
CA ALA A 177 -9.22 0.89 15.32
C ALA A 177 -9.47 0.52 13.84
N VAL A 178 -8.74 1.13 12.90
CA VAL A 178 -8.82 0.77 11.47
C VAL A 178 -8.15 -0.56 11.19
N ARG A 179 -7.01 -0.88 11.82
CA ARG A 179 -6.37 -2.21 11.70
C ARG A 179 -7.26 -3.32 12.28
N ASP A 180 -7.95 -3.07 13.38
CA ASP A 180 -8.91 -4.00 13.99
C ASP A 180 -10.10 -4.28 13.06
N GLN A 181 -10.64 -3.25 12.40
CA GLN A 181 -11.70 -3.40 11.38
C GLN A 181 -11.21 -4.18 10.15
N TYR A 182 -9.99 -3.90 9.68
CA TYR A 182 -9.40 -4.56 8.50
C TYR A 182 -9.10 -6.05 8.78
N ASN A 183 -8.59 -6.36 9.97
CA ASN A 183 -8.34 -7.72 10.43
C ASN A 183 -9.63 -8.51 10.73
N ALA A 184 -10.78 -7.85 10.88
CA ALA A 184 -12.09 -8.50 11.05
C ALA A 184 -12.71 -8.99 9.73
N LEU A 185 -11.99 -8.86 8.60
CA LEU A 185 -12.40 -9.36 7.28
C LEU A 185 -11.92 -10.80 6.99
N THR A 186 -11.03 -11.36 7.82
CA THR A 186 -10.40 -12.69 7.65
C THR A 186 -10.83 -13.70 8.69
#